data_AF-A0A7J6R4W7-F1
#
_entry.id   AF-A0A7J6R4W7-F1
#
_cell.length_a   1.000
_cell.length_b   1.000
_cell.length_c   1.000
_cell.angle_alpha   90.00
_cell.angle_beta   90.00
_cell.angle_gamma   90.00
#
_symmetry.space_group_name_H-M   'P 1'
#
loop_
_entity.id
_entity.type
_entity.pdbx_description
1 polymer ?
#
loop_
_entity_poly.entity_id
_entity_poly.type
_entity_poly.pdbx_seq_one_letter_code
_entity_poly.pdbx_strand_id
1 'polypeptide(L)'
;PFVPTLVSALINANELSEAIHTLGATTFVQQVELPPLAVIEPLLVRALKDTSTKTDIKRKVFVIVDNMCKLIDDPSHCRPFEGDMLELLDRAREEVSDPEARDVATRAYRTLKRLSETAADNAQKAVTLDEETVAATARGVLARTAPALLEDVSYCCFKPFCTVAQHLAKANMWTDEQWTACLNDYLSLFTEDSEAGVLDVRDALKERREEEASKKNKAPVEDEEEEGEDLCNCEFSLAYGAMTLLVNTRLHLKRGHRYGIVGPNGV
;
A
#
# COMPACT_ATOMS: atom_id res chain seq x y z
N PRO A 1 -10.46 -20.70 0.51
CA PRO A 1 -11.85 -21.21 0.71
C PRO A 1 -12.94 -20.33 0.08
N PHE A 2 -12.87 -19.00 0.19
CA PHE A 2 -13.93 -18.08 -0.30
C PHE A 2 -13.84 -17.72 -1.80
N VAL A 3 -12.66 -17.87 -2.43
CA VAL A 3 -12.44 -17.49 -3.84
C VAL A 3 -13.41 -18.16 -4.82
N PRO A 4 -13.71 -19.47 -4.74
CA PRO A 4 -14.69 -20.08 -5.65
C PRO A 4 -16.11 -19.50 -5.50
N THR A 5 -16.54 -19.25 -4.26
CA THR A 5 -17.84 -18.61 -3.96
C THR A 5 -17.91 -17.19 -4.52
N LEU A 6 -16.82 -16.43 -4.39
CA LEU A 6 -16.73 -15.08 -4.95
C LEU A 6 -16.82 -15.10 -6.49
N VAL A 7 -16.07 -15.98 -7.15
CA VAL A 7 -16.12 -16.10 -8.63
C VAL A 7 -17.53 -16.49 -9.08
N SER A 8 -18.16 -17.45 -8.41
CA SER A 8 -19.53 -17.86 -8.71
C SER A 8 -20.53 -16.72 -8.57
N ALA A 9 -20.45 -15.95 -7.48
CA ALA A 9 -21.34 -14.81 -7.22
C ALA A 9 -21.11 -13.61 -8.15
N LEU A 10 -19.90 -13.46 -8.71
CA LEU A 10 -19.64 -12.47 -9.76
C LEU A 10 -20.30 -12.85 -11.09
N ILE A 11 -20.43 -14.15 -11.39
CA ILE A 11 -21.13 -14.66 -12.58
C ILE A 11 -22.65 -14.64 -12.36
N ASN A 12 -23.11 -15.15 -11.21
CA ASN A 12 -24.52 -15.37 -10.90
C ASN A 12 -25.04 -14.34 -9.89
N ALA A 13 -25.90 -13.42 -10.35
CA ALA A 13 -26.49 -12.37 -9.49
C ALA A 13 -27.28 -12.94 -8.29
N ASN A 14 -27.89 -14.12 -8.45
CA ASN A 14 -28.71 -14.75 -7.41
C ASN A 14 -27.90 -15.19 -6.18
N GLU A 15 -26.59 -15.42 -6.35
CA GLU A 15 -25.69 -15.89 -5.28
C GLU A 15 -25.04 -14.71 -4.53
N LEU A 16 -25.24 -13.47 -5.01
CA LEU A 16 -24.61 -12.27 -4.44
C LEU A 16 -24.92 -12.11 -2.95
N SER A 17 -26.19 -12.26 -2.56
CA SER A 17 -26.60 -12.15 -1.16
C SER A 17 -25.87 -13.16 -0.28
N GLU A 18 -25.84 -14.43 -0.70
CA GLU A 18 -25.21 -15.52 0.06
C GLU A 18 -23.68 -15.33 0.17
N ALA A 19 -23.04 -14.87 -0.91
CA ALA A 19 -21.62 -14.54 -0.91
C ALA A 19 -21.29 -13.40 0.06
N ILE A 20 -22.10 -12.33 0.10
CA ILE A 20 -21.93 -11.23 1.08
C ILE A 20 -22.15 -11.72 2.51
N HIS A 21 -23.13 -12.59 2.74
CA HIS A 21 -23.35 -13.20 4.06
C HIS A 21 -22.15 -14.03 4.52
N THR A 22 -21.60 -14.85 3.63
CA THR A 22 -20.43 -15.70 3.90
C THR A 22 -19.18 -14.86 4.14
N LEU A 23 -18.97 -13.81 3.33
CA LEU A 23 -17.86 -12.89 3.50
C LEU A 23 -17.94 -12.13 4.82
N GLY A 24 -19.13 -11.64 5.18
CA GLY A 24 -19.35 -10.93 6.44
C GLY A 24 -19.21 -11.81 7.69
N ALA A 25 -19.27 -13.13 7.55
CA ALA A 25 -18.98 -14.08 8.63
C ALA A 25 -17.48 -14.42 8.74
N THR A 26 -16.67 -14.00 7.77
CA THR A 26 -15.22 -14.25 7.78
C THR A 26 -14.53 -13.24 8.68
N THR A 27 -13.75 -13.73 9.65
CA THR A 27 -12.89 -12.88 10.48
C THR A 27 -11.60 -12.58 9.73
N PHE A 28 -11.38 -11.32 9.38
CA PHE A 28 -10.12 -10.86 8.82
C PHE A 28 -9.10 -10.68 9.95
N VAL A 29 -8.07 -11.52 9.98
CA VAL A 29 -7.04 -11.51 11.03
C VAL A 29 -5.68 -11.05 10.47
N GLN A 30 -5.49 -11.18 9.17
CA GLN A 30 -4.26 -10.80 8.48
C GLN A 30 -4.36 -9.38 7.95
N GLN A 31 -3.19 -8.73 7.81
CA GLN A 31 -3.08 -7.47 7.08
C GLN A 31 -3.65 -7.63 5.68
N VAL A 32 -4.43 -6.64 5.26
CA VAL A 32 -5.11 -6.70 3.98
C VAL A 32 -4.31 -5.90 2.96
N GLU A 33 -3.73 -6.63 2.02
CA GLU A 33 -2.95 -6.07 0.92
C GLU A 33 -3.83 -5.75 -0.31
N LEU A 34 -3.21 -5.15 -1.33
CA LEU A 34 -3.88 -4.76 -2.57
C LEU A 34 -4.55 -5.93 -3.33
N PRO A 35 -3.95 -7.13 -3.48
CA PRO A 35 -4.58 -8.20 -4.25
C PRO A 35 -5.91 -8.72 -3.66
N PRO A 36 -6.03 -8.99 -2.33
CA PRO A 36 -7.32 -9.32 -1.72
C PRO A 36 -8.39 -8.24 -1.93
N LEU A 37 -8.04 -6.95 -1.80
CA LEU A 37 -8.98 -5.85 -2.05
C LEU A 37 -9.48 -5.86 -3.49
N ALA A 38 -8.58 -5.99 -4.46
CA ALA A 38 -8.91 -5.98 -5.88
C ALA A 38 -9.87 -7.10 -6.28
N VAL A 39 -9.82 -8.24 -5.58
CA VAL A 39 -10.74 -9.38 -5.83
C VAL A 39 -12.10 -9.16 -5.17
N ILE A 40 -12.14 -8.56 -3.98
CA ILE A 40 -13.37 -8.37 -3.20
C ILE A 40 -14.17 -7.14 -3.64
N GLU A 41 -13.50 -6.08 -4.08
CA GLU A 41 -14.10 -4.80 -4.47
C GLU A 41 -15.29 -4.96 -5.45
N PRO A 42 -15.18 -5.73 -6.56
CA PRO A 42 -16.24 -5.76 -7.56
C PRO A 42 -17.53 -6.40 -7.02
N LEU A 43 -17.38 -7.34 -6.09
CA LEU A 43 -18.51 -7.99 -5.43
C LEU A 43 -19.27 -6.99 -4.53
N LEU A 44 -18.52 -6.20 -3.76
CA LEU A 44 -19.09 -5.21 -2.84
C LEU A 44 -19.75 -4.05 -3.61
N VAL A 45 -19.09 -3.53 -4.65
CA VAL A 45 -19.64 -2.47 -5.51
C VAL A 45 -20.93 -2.93 -6.18
N ARG A 46 -20.96 -4.15 -6.71
CA ARG A 46 -22.17 -4.72 -7.31
C ARG A 46 -23.33 -4.77 -6.32
N ALA A 47 -23.08 -5.21 -5.08
CA ALA A 47 -24.11 -5.26 -4.04
C ALA A 47 -24.68 -3.88 -3.69
N LEU A 48 -23.86 -2.82 -3.73
CA LEU A 48 -24.32 -1.45 -3.46
C LEU A 48 -25.05 -0.81 -4.64
N LYS A 49 -24.57 -1.04 -5.87
CA LYS A 49 -25.18 -0.51 -7.12
C LYS A 49 -26.51 -1.18 -7.46
N ASP A 50 -26.72 -2.44 -7.09
CA ASP A 50 -27.97 -3.14 -7.32
C ASP A 50 -29.10 -2.60 -6.43
N THR A 51 -30.15 -2.06 -7.08
CA THR A 51 -31.34 -1.51 -6.42
C THR A 51 -32.19 -2.59 -5.75
N SER A 52 -32.11 -3.85 -6.22
CA SER A 52 -32.83 -4.97 -5.62
C SER A 52 -32.19 -5.48 -4.32
N THR A 53 -30.95 -5.08 -4.03
CA THR A 53 -30.26 -5.44 -2.80
C THR A 53 -30.94 -4.83 -1.59
N LYS A 54 -31.33 -5.71 -0.66
CA LYS A 54 -31.97 -5.33 0.59
C LYS A 54 -31.03 -4.53 1.50
N THR A 55 -31.60 -3.64 2.31
CA THR A 55 -30.86 -2.74 3.21
C THR A 55 -29.97 -3.48 4.21
N ASP A 56 -30.39 -4.65 4.68
CA ASP A 56 -29.59 -5.49 5.59
C ASP A 56 -28.31 -6.02 4.95
N ILE A 57 -28.37 -6.35 3.65
CA ILE A 57 -27.19 -6.75 2.85
C ILE A 57 -26.29 -5.53 2.62
N LYS A 58 -26.84 -4.36 2.26
CA LYS A 58 -26.06 -3.12 2.12
C LYS A 58 -25.32 -2.75 3.42
N ARG A 59 -26.00 -2.87 4.56
CA ARG A 59 -25.39 -2.69 5.89
C ARG A 59 -24.22 -3.64 6.11
N LYS A 60 -24.34 -4.92 5.72
CA LYS A 60 -23.23 -5.89 5.80
C LYS A 60 -22.05 -5.50 4.92
N VAL A 61 -22.31 -5.01 3.70
CA VAL A 61 -21.25 -4.50 2.82
C VAL A 61 -20.50 -3.34 3.51
N PHE A 62 -21.20 -2.39 4.12
CA PHE A 62 -20.54 -1.29 4.84
C PHE A 62 -19.67 -1.78 6.00
N VAL A 63 -20.13 -2.79 6.76
CA VAL A 63 -19.33 -3.42 7.83
C VAL A 63 -18.08 -4.08 7.27
N ILE A 64 -18.20 -4.83 6.15
CA ILE A 64 -17.06 -5.49 5.52
C ILE A 64 -16.03 -4.45 5.07
N VAL A 65 -16.47 -3.39 4.38
CA VAL A 65 -15.55 -2.32 3.92
C VAL A 65 -14.85 -1.65 5.09
N ASP A 66 -15.57 -1.26 6.15
CA ASP A 66 -14.98 -0.62 7.34
C ASP A 66 -13.93 -1.53 8.01
N ASN A 67 -14.23 -2.82 8.16
CA ASN A 67 -13.33 -3.78 8.79
C ASN A 67 -12.09 -4.05 7.93
N MET A 68 -12.25 -4.21 6.61
CA MET A 68 -11.12 -4.42 5.70
C MET A 68 -10.20 -3.19 5.66
N CYS A 69 -10.78 -1.99 5.60
CA CYS A 69 -10.00 -0.75 5.58
C CYS A 69 -9.14 -0.59 6.85
N LYS A 70 -9.64 -0.97 8.03
CA LYS A 70 -8.88 -0.89 9.29
C LYS A 70 -7.66 -1.82 9.36
N LEU A 71 -7.59 -2.81 8.47
CA LEU A 71 -6.50 -3.79 8.40
C LEU A 71 -5.51 -3.46 7.28
N ILE A 72 -5.66 -2.32 6.61
CA ILE A 72 -4.72 -1.81 5.63
C ILE A 72 -3.61 -1.07 6.38
N ASP A 73 -2.39 -1.58 6.26
CA ASP A 73 -1.21 -1.00 6.90
C ASP A 73 -0.56 0.07 6.00
N ASP A 74 -0.26 -0.29 4.75
CA ASP A 74 0.14 0.68 3.72
C ASP A 74 -1.10 1.32 3.09
N PRO A 75 -1.32 2.64 3.28
CA PRO A 75 -2.45 3.35 2.68
C PRO A 75 -2.49 3.22 1.15
N SER A 76 -1.36 3.01 0.48
CA SER A 76 -1.32 2.83 -0.98
C SER A 76 -2.16 1.65 -1.46
N HIS A 77 -2.40 0.65 -0.61
CA HIS A 77 -3.18 -0.53 -0.92
C HIS A 77 -4.70 -0.26 -0.99
N CYS A 78 -5.21 0.86 -0.46
CA CYS A 78 -6.64 1.16 -0.52
C CYS A 78 -7.13 1.61 -1.91
N ARG A 79 -6.22 1.80 -2.87
CA ARG A 79 -6.50 2.26 -4.24
C ARG A 79 -7.68 1.59 -4.94
N PRO A 80 -7.91 0.27 -4.84
CA PRO A 80 -9.09 -0.35 -5.44
C PRO A 80 -10.41 0.24 -4.94
N PHE A 81 -10.47 0.67 -3.67
CA PHE A 81 -11.67 1.24 -3.06
C PHE A 81 -11.81 2.76 -3.27
N GLU A 82 -10.79 3.47 -3.76
CA GLU A 82 -10.83 4.94 -3.87
C GLU A 82 -11.79 5.48 -4.93
N GLY A 83 -12.14 4.65 -5.93
CA GLY A 83 -13.08 5.02 -6.99
C GLY A 83 -14.54 4.81 -6.58
N ASP A 84 -15.17 3.81 -7.21
CA ASP A 84 -16.59 3.51 -7.05
C ASP A 84 -17.02 3.34 -5.59
N MET A 85 -16.21 2.66 -4.76
CA MET A 85 -16.59 2.37 -3.38
C MET A 85 -16.72 3.64 -2.52
N LEU A 86 -15.77 4.58 -2.64
CA LEU A 86 -15.81 5.83 -1.88
C LEU A 86 -17.03 6.67 -2.25
N GLU A 87 -17.35 6.79 -3.54
CA GLU A 87 -18.54 7.49 -4.03
C GLU A 87 -19.84 6.83 -3.54
N LEU A 88 -19.91 5.50 -3.57
CA LEU A 88 -21.09 4.76 -3.11
C LEU A 88 -21.32 4.92 -1.61
N LEU A 89 -20.25 4.96 -0.81
CA LEU A 89 -20.34 5.22 0.63
C LEU A 89 -20.77 6.66 0.92
N ASP A 90 -20.29 7.64 0.14
CA ASP A 90 -20.68 9.06 0.26
C ASP A 90 -22.18 9.24 -0.01
N ARG A 91 -22.69 8.59 -1.06
CA ARG A 91 -24.13 8.58 -1.35
C ARG A 91 -24.93 7.83 -0.29
N ALA A 92 -24.43 6.67 0.16
CA ALA A 92 -25.14 5.85 1.13
C ALA A 92 -25.31 6.56 2.50
N ARG A 93 -24.37 7.40 2.91
CA ARG A 93 -24.50 8.16 4.16
C ARG A 93 -25.60 9.25 4.12
N GLU A 94 -26.11 9.59 2.94
CA GLU A 94 -27.15 10.62 2.76
C GLU A 94 -28.48 10.00 2.31
N GLU A 95 -28.45 9.06 1.38
CA GLU A 95 -29.64 8.48 0.72
C GLU A 95 -30.28 7.32 1.50
N VAL A 96 -29.54 6.62 2.38
CA VAL A 96 -30.08 5.45 3.10
C VAL A 96 -31.05 5.87 4.19
N SER A 97 -32.28 5.38 4.11
CA SER A 97 -33.37 5.70 5.05
C SER A 97 -33.18 5.07 6.43
N ASP A 98 -32.56 3.89 6.51
CA ASP A 98 -32.33 3.19 7.77
C ASP A 98 -31.18 3.86 8.55
N PRO A 99 -31.45 4.40 9.76
CA PRO A 99 -30.45 5.17 10.50
C PRO A 99 -29.25 4.32 10.92
N GLU A 100 -29.45 3.04 11.22
CA GLU A 100 -28.35 2.15 11.62
C GLU A 100 -27.40 1.87 10.44
N ALA A 101 -27.95 1.52 9.27
CA ALA A 101 -27.17 1.33 8.05
C ALA A 101 -26.44 2.62 7.63
N ARG A 102 -27.08 3.78 7.81
CA ARG A 102 -26.47 5.10 7.53
C ARG A 102 -25.30 5.42 8.45
N ASP A 103 -25.41 5.11 9.74
CA ASP A 103 -24.33 5.29 10.70
C ASP A 103 -23.13 4.38 10.36
N VAL A 104 -23.39 3.13 9.95
CA VAL A 104 -22.33 2.20 9.51
C VAL A 104 -21.67 2.71 8.22
N ALA A 105 -22.45 3.16 7.23
CA ALA A 105 -21.93 3.74 5.99
C ALA A 105 -21.06 4.98 6.26
N THR A 106 -21.49 5.84 7.19
CA THR A 106 -20.74 7.03 7.60
C THR A 106 -19.40 6.67 8.23
N ARG A 107 -19.35 5.63 9.07
CA ARG A 107 -18.09 5.13 9.64
C ARG A 107 -17.16 4.58 8.55
N ALA A 108 -17.67 3.70 7.69
CA ALA A 108 -16.91 3.13 6.58
C ALA A 108 -16.34 4.23 5.65
N TYR A 109 -17.14 5.24 5.31
CA TYR A 109 -16.72 6.38 4.52
C TYR A 109 -15.55 7.13 5.17
N ARG A 110 -15.66 7.45 6.47
CA ARG A 110 -14.58 8.16 7.20
C ARG A 110 -13.29 7.36 7.24
N THR A 111 -13.38 6.06 7.50
CA THR A 111 -12.22 5.16 7.53
C THR A 111 -11.52 5.15 6.17
N LEU A 112 -12.27 4.91 5.08
CA LEU A 112 -11.72 4.86 3.73
C LEU A 112 -11.18 6.22 3.27
N LYS A 113 -11.90 7.30 3.52
CA LYS A 113 -11.46 8.66 3.16
C LYS A 113 -10.15 9.04 3.84
N ARG A 114 -10.01 8.75 5.14
CA ARG A 114 -8.77 9.01 5.87
C ARG A 114 -7.59 8.22 5.29
N LEU A 115 -7.80 6.95 4.92
CA LEU A 115 -6.76 6.14 4.29
C LEU A 115 -6.36 6.73 2.93
N SER A 116 -7.34 7.12 2.11
CA SER A 116 -7.07 7.72 0.79
C SER A 116 -6.33 9.06 0.89
N GLU A 117 -6.71 9.92 1.83
CA GLU A 117 -5.99 11.17 2.10
C GLU A 117 -4.55 10.90 2.56
N THR A 118 -4.36 9.91 3.44
CA THR A 118 -3.02 9.49 3.87
C THR A 118 -2.20 8.92 2.72
N ALA A 119 -2.82 8.14 1.82
CA ALA A 119 -2.17 7.60 0.64
C ALA A 119 -1.74 8.72 -0.33
N ALA A 120 -2.61 9.71 -0.55
CA ALA A 120 -2.32 10.87 -1.38
C ALA A 120 -1.18 11.72 -0.79
N ASP A 121 -1.20 11.97 0.52
CA ASP A 121 -0.13 12.68 1.23
C ASP A 121 1.20 11.92 1.14
N ASN A 122 1.17 10.61 1.34
CA ASN A 122 2.36 9.75 1.21
C ASN A 122 2.89 9.75 -0.23
N ALA A 123 2.01 9.72 -1.24
CA ALA A 123 2.40 9.80 -2.64
C ALA A 123 3.02 11.16 -3.02
N GLN A 124 2.54 12.27 -2.43
CA GLN A 124 3.13 13.60 -2.63
C GLN A 124 4.50 13.72 -1.96
N LYS A 125 4.64 13.14 -0.76
CA LYS A 125 5.92 13.08 -0.02
C LYS A 125 6.90 12.09 -0.65
N ALA A 126 6.41 11.07 -1.36
CA ALA A 126 7.25 10.07 -1.99
C ALA A 126 8.25 10.74 -2.94
N VAL A 127 9.52 10.46 -2.68
CA VAL A 127 10.60 10.87 -3.56
C VAL A 127 10.59 9.94 -4.76
N THR A 128 10.12 10.48 -5.87
CA THR A 128 10.19 9.83 -7.18
C THR A 128 11.39 10.39 -7.92
N LEU A 129 12.22 9.51 -8.46
CA LEU A 129 13.28 9.90 -9.37
C LEU A 129 12.64 10.11 -10.75
N ASP A 130 12.78 11.32 -11.26
CA ASP A 130 12.38 11.65 -12.61
C ASP A 130 13.24 10.89 -13.63
N GLU A 131 12.71 10.76 -14.85
CA GLU A 131 13.37 9.95 -15.88
C GLU A 131 14.75 10.50 -16.27
N GLU A 132 14.91 11.83 -16.21
CA GLU A 132 16.16 12.50 -16.52
C GLU A 132 17.23 12.23 -15.45
N THR A 133 16.87 12.32 -14.17
CA THR A 133 17.77 11.96 -13.06
C THR A 133 18.19 10.49 -13.09
N VAL A 134 17.26 9.57 -13.39
CA VAL A 134 17.60 8.15 -13.53
C VAL A 134 18.58 7.94 -14.68
N ALA A 135 18.29 8.53 -15.85
CA ALA A 135 19.15 8.40 -17.02
C ALA A 135 20.52 9.07 -16.83
N ALA A 136 20.60 10.19 -16.13
CA ALA A 136 21.86 10.87 -15.81
C ALA A 136 22.71 10.05 -14.83
N THR A 137 22.08 9.47 -13.80
CA THR A 137 22.76 8.63 -12.80
C THR A 137 23.26 7.33 -13.42
N ALA A 138 22.40 6.64 -14.19
CA ALA A 138 22.79 5.44 -14.93
C ALA A 138 23.94 5.72 -15.92
N ARG A 139 23.90 6.85 -16.65
CA ARG A 139 25.01 7.27 -17.51
C ARG A 139 26.33 7.44 -16.75
N GLY A 140 26.28 8.12 -15.59
CA GLY A 140 27.47 8.37 -14.78
C GLY A 140 28.13 7.08 -14.28
N VAL A 141 27.33 6.12 -13.82
CA VAL A 141 27.80 4.81 -13.34
C VAL A 141 28.32 3.96 -14.50
N LEU A 142 27.51 3.81 -15.56
CA LEU A 142 27.79 2.90 -16.67
C LEU A 142 28.86 3.42 -17.63
N ALA A 143 29.27 4.70 -17.55
CA ALA A 143 30.38 5.22 -18.34
C ALA A 143 31.70 4.46 -18.09
N ARG A 144 31.86 3.87 -16.91
CA ARG A 144 33.04 3.08 -16.55
C ARG A 144 32.88 1.59 -16.83
N THR A 145 31.67 1.06 -16.65
CA THR A 145 31.39 -0.39 -16.67
C THR A 145 30.89 -0.90 -18.02
N ALA A 146 30.13 -0.08 -18.76
CA ALA A 146 29.52 -0.43 -20.04
C ALA A 146 29.41 0.78 -20.99
N PRO A 147 30.52 1.41 -21.42
CA PRO A 147 30.49 2.62 -22.25
C PRO A 147 29.80 2.42 -23.60
N ALA A 148 29.86 1.21 -24.18
CA ALA A 148 29.22 0.86 -25.46
C ALA A 148 27.68 0.92 -25.41
N LEU A 149 27.07 0.80 -24.22
CA LEU A 149 25.63 0.96 -24.04
C LEU A 149 25.19 2.43 -24.17
N LEU A 150 26.12 3.37 -23.96
CA LEU A 150 25.85 4.81 -23.98
C LEU A 150 25.98 5.43 -25.38
N GLU A 151 26.43 4.66 -26.37
CA GLU A 151 26.52 5.10 -27.75
C GLU A 151 25.12 5.30 -28.37
N ASP A 152 24.99 6.23 -29.31
CA ASP A 152 23.71 6.57 -29.94
C ASP A 152 22.99 5.36 -30.58
N VAL A 153 23.77 4.39 -31.08
CA VAL A 153 23.25 3.16 -31.69
C VAL A 153 22.58 2.24 -30.65
N SER A 154 23.03 2.30 -29.41
CA SER A 154 22.55 1.49 -28.27
C SER A 154 21.44 2.19 -27.47
N TYR A 155 20.98 3.37 -27.91
CA TYR A 155 19.94 4.15 -27.23
C TYR A 155 18.63 3.36 -27.04
N CYS A 156 18.32 2.45 -27.95
CA CYS A 156 17.17 1.54 -27.87
C CYS A 156 17.26 0.50 -26.74
N CYS A 157 18.45 0.22 -26.21
CA CYS A 157 18.67 -0.64 -25.05
C CYS A 157 18.76 0.20 -23.76
N PHE A 158 19.43 1.35 -23.82
CA PHE A 158 19.62 2.23 -22.68
C PHE A 158 18.32 2.87 -22.17
N LYS A 159 17.43 3.29 -23.07
CA LYS A 159 16.16 3.92 -22.70
C LYS A 159 15.24 2.96 -21.92
N PRO A 160 14.95 1.73 -22.41
CA PRO A 160 14.21 0.74 -21.63
C PRO A 160 14.86 0.38 -20.29
N PHE A 161 16.19 0.24 -20.25
CA PHE A 161 16.92 0.00 -19.00
C PHE A 161 16.60 1.07 -17.95
N CYS A 162 16.69 2.36 -18.32
CA CYS A 162 16.36 3.47 -17.43
C CYS A 162 14.88 3.46 -17.01
N THR A 163 13.97 3.14 -17.93
CA THR A 163 12.54 3.05 -17.64
C THR A 163 12.24 1.94 -16.63
N VAL A 164 12.82 0.74 -16.81
CA VAL A 164 12.64 -0.38 -15.87
C VAL A 164 13.24 -0.05 -14.50
N ALA A 165 14.45 0.52 -14.46
CA ALA A 165 15.08 0.97 -13.22
C ALA A 165 14.21 2.01 -12.48
N GLN A 166 13.61 2.95 -13.22
CA GLN A 166 12.68 3.93 -12.65
C GLN A 166 11.43 3.25 -12.06
N HIS A 167 10.87 2.24 -12.74
CA HIS A 167 9.71 1.51 -12.23
C HIS A 167 10.03 0.71 -10.98
N LEU A 168 11.18 0.04 -10.90
CA LEU A 168 11.65 -0.66 -9.70
C LEU A 168 11.80 0.32 -8.52
N ALA A 169 12.44 1.47 -8.76
CA ALA A 169 12.57 2.52 -7.74
C ALA A 169 11.21 3.08 -7.28
N LYS A 170 10.27 3.30 -8.20
CA LYS A 170 8.90 3.75 -7.89
C LYS A 170 8.10 2.71 -7.11
N ALA A 171 8.29 1.42 -7.39
CA ALA A 171 7.68 0.32 -6.69
C ALA A 171 8.33 0.01 -5.32
N ASN A 172 9.33 0.82 -4.91
CA ASN A 172 10.10 0.61 -3.70
C ASN A 172 10.79 -0.77 -3.62
N MET A 173 11.10 -1.35 -4.78
CA MET A 173 11.80 -2.62 -4.92
C MET A 173 13.31 -2.34 -4.93
N TRP A 174 14.05 -2.79 -3.92
CA TRP A 174 15.49 -2.50 -3.76
C TRP A 174 16.38 -3.72 -3.51
N THR A 175 15.81 -4.93 -3.56
CA THR A 175 16.57 -6.17 -3.37
C THR A 175 17.45 -6.46 -4.58
N ASP A 176 18.65 -6.97 -4.35
CA ASP A 176 19.64 -7.37 -5.35
C ASP A 176 19.03 -8.28 -6.41
N GLU A 177 18.27 -9.30 -5.99
CA GLU A 177 17.71 -10.32 -6.88
C GLU A 177 16.71 -9.72 -7.88
N GLN A 178 15.87 -8.76 -7.43
CA GLN A 178 14.87 -8.11 -8.28
C GLN A 178 15.53 -7.23 -9.35
N TRP A 179 16.54 -6.45 -8.98
CA TRP A 179 17.24 -5.57 -9.90
C TRP A 179 18.02 -6.37 -10.93
N THR A 180 18.79 -7.38 -10.49
CA THR A 180 19.55 -8.24 -11.40
C THR A 180 18.61 -9.01 -12.32
N ALA A 181 17.52 -9.60 -11.82
CA ALA A 181 16.58 -10.34 -12.66
C ALA A 181 15.91 -9.49 -13.76
N CYS A 182 15.67 -8.20 -13.50
CA CYS A 182 14.99 -7.31 -14.46
C CYS A 182 15.94 -6.57 -15.41
N LEU A 183 17.18 -6.31 -14.99
CA LEU A 183 18.07 -5.38 -15.71
C LEU A 183 19.32 -6.05 -16.29
N ASN A 184 19.70 -7.23 -15.82
CA ASN A 184 20.94 -7.89 -16.23
C ASN A 184 20.99 -8.19 -17.73
N ASP A 185 19.87 -8.63 -18.32
CA ASP A 185 19.76 -8.94 -19.76
C ASP A 185 20.05 -7.72 -20.67
N TYR A 186 19.82 -6.51 -20.18
CA TYR A 186 20.12 -5.28 -20.93
C TYR A 186 21.62 -4.96 -20.91
N LEU A 187 22.33 -5.31 -19.83
CA LEU A 187 23.76 -4.99 -19.64
C LEU A 187 24.69 -6.11 -20.11
N SER A 188 24.26 -7.37 -20.03
CA SER A 188 25.05 -8.55 -20.43
C SER A 188 25.46 -8.55 -21.91
N LEU A 189 24.74 -7.78 -22.74
CA LEU A 189 25.08 -7.56 -24.15
C LEU A 189 26.31 -6.65 -24.35
N PHE A 190 26.72 -5.89 -23.33
CA PHE A 190 27.72 -4.83 -23.44
C PHE A 190 28.89 -4.99 -22.45
N THR A 191 28.75 -5.80 -21.40
CA THR A 191 29.80 -6.04 -20.40
C THR A 191 29.65 -7.43 -19.77
N GLU A 192 30.77 -8.06 -19.40
CA GLU A 192 30.80 -9.34 -18.67
C GLU A 192 30.46 -9.14 -17.18
N ASP A 193 30.72 -7.95 -16.64
CA ASP A 193 30.43 -7.57 -15.25
C ASP A 193 29.02 -6.96 -15.13
N SER A 194 28.04 -7.51 -15.85
CA SER A 194 26.70 -6.93 -15.98
C SER A 194 25.94 -6.87 -14.66
N GLU A 195 26.08 -7.89 -13.80
CA GLU A 195 25.45 -7.92 -12.49
C GLU A 195 25.98 -6.81 -11.58
N ALA A 196 27.31 -6.63 -11.54
CA ALA A 196 27.94 -5.55 -10.77
C ALA A 196 27.48 -4.18 -11.26
N GLY A 197 27.41 -3.98 -12.59
CA GLY A 197 26.90 -2.74 -13.17
C GLY A 197 25.43 -2.45 -12.82
N VAL A 198 24.57 -3.47 -12.73
CA VAL A 198 23.18 -3.31 -12.27
C VAL A 198 23.14 -2.84 -10.81
N LEU A 199 23.93 -3.48 -9.94
CA LEU A 199 23.96 -3.18 -8.51
C LEU A 199 24.53 -1.78 -8.24
N ASP A 200 25.57 -1.38 -8.96
CA ASP A 200 26.13 -0.02 -8.86
C ASP A 200 25.10 1.04 -9.25
N VAL A 201 24.33 0.80 -10.32
CA VAL A 201 23.26 1.71 -10.75
C VAL A 201 22.16 1.78 -9.69
N ARG A 202 21.76 0.63 -9.13
CA ARG A 202 20.78 0.58 -8.04
C ARG A 202 21.24 1.40 -6.84
N ASP A 203 22.47 1.18 -6.38
CA ASP A 203 23.00 1.82 -5.17
C ASP A 203 23.09 3.34 -5.36
N ALA A 204 23.57 3.79 -6.52
CA ALA A 204 23.59 5.21 -6.86
C ALA A 204 22.19 5.84 -6.92
N LEU A 205 21.19 5.11 -7.44
CA LEU A 205 19.80 5.58 -7.46
C LEU A 205 19.19 5.60 -6.05
N LYS A 206 19.55 4.65 -5.20
CA LYS A 206 19.09 4.60 -3.81
C LYS A 206 19.64 5.77 -3.01
N GLU A 207 20.93 6.05 -3.11
CA GLU A 207 21.58 7.21 -2.48
C GLU A 207 20.94 8.53 -2.95
N ARG A 208 20.76 8.71 -4.28
CA ARG A 208 20.06 9.87 -4.85
C ARG A 208 18.66 10.07 -4.27
N ARG A 209 17.91 8.96 -4.07
CA ARG A 209 16.56 9.02 -3.50
C ARG A 209 16.60 9.44 -2.04
N GLU A 210 17.56 8.96 -1.26
CA GLU A 210 17.75 9.33 0.14
C GLU A 210 18.15 10.80 0.28
N GLU A 211 19.03 11.31 -0.59
CA GLU A 211 19.38 12.73 -0.66
C GLU A 211 18.15 13.59 -0.96
N GLU A 212 17.37 13.25 -1.98
CA GLU A 212 16.15 13.98 -2.34
C GLU A 212 15.08 13.88 -1.23
N ALA A 213 15.02 12.77 -0.49
CA ALA A 213 14.15 12.60 0.66
C ALA A 213 14.57 13.49 1.83
N SER A 214 15.87 13.60 2.11
CA SER A 214 16.41 14.48 3.15
C SER A 214 16.15 15.97 2.87
N LYS A 215 16.09 16.37 1.60
CA LYS A 215 15.74 17.74 1.19
C LYS A 215 14.25 18.05 1.34
N LYS A 216 13.38 17.06 1.11
CA LYS A 216 11.92 17.20 1.21
C LYS A 216 11.39 17.07 2.64
N ASN A 217 12.00 16.21 3.46
CA ASN A 217 11.62 16.05 4.85
C ASN A 217 12.43 16.99 5.73
N LYS A 218 11.81 18.11 6.15
CA LYS A 218 12.22 18.76 7.41
C LYS A 218 12.06 17.68 8.50
N ALA A 219 13.20 17.23 9.05
CA ALA A 219 13.32 16.05 9.89
C ALA A 219 12.11 15.86 10.84
N PRO A 220 11.52 14.65 10.92
CA PRO A 220 10.73 14.30 12.09
C PRO A 220 11.63 14.49 13.31
N VAL A 221 11.05 15.03 14.38
CA VAL A 221 11.68 15.15 15.69
C VAL A 221 12.35 13.81 16.01
N GLU A 222 13.68 13.82 16.07
CA GLU A 222 14.44 12.76 16.69
C GLU A 222 13.85 12.60 18.10
N ASP A 223 13.27 11.43 18.38
CA ASP A 223 13.01 11.05 19.77
C ASP A 223 14.36 11.20 20.47
N GLU A 224 14.45 12.18 21.39
CA GLU A 224 15.66 12.50 22.13
C GLU A 224 16.35 11.21 22.56
N GLU A 225 17.65 11.10 22.32
CA GLU A 225 18.48 9.92 22.62
C GLU A 225 18.37 9.53 24.11
N GLU A 226 17.31 8.81 24.49
CA GLU A 226 17.21 8.22 25.82
C GLU A 226 18.24 7.08 25.91
N GLU A 227 19.23 7.22 26.79
CA GLU A 227 20.27 6.21 26.96
C GLU A 227 19.67 4.85 27.40
N GLY A 228 19.86 3.79 26.60
CA GLY A 228 19.46 2.43 26.96
C GLY A 228 19.39 1.47 25.78
N GLU A 229 19.60 0.17 26.06
CA GLU A 229 19.42 -0.92 25.09
C GLU A 229 17.93 -1.09 24.75
N ASP A 230 17.57 -1.13 23.47
CA ASP A 230 16.20 -1.35 23.01
C ASP A 230 15.74 -2.79 23.29
N LEU A 231 14.60 -2.94 23.98
CA LEU A 231 13.93 -4.23 24.20
C LEU A 231 12.80 -4.50 23.18
N CYS A 232 12.05 -3.47 22.79
CA CYS A 232 11.10 -3.51 21.67
C CYS A 232 11.03 -2.13 21.03
N ASN A 233 11.07 -2.07 19.71
CA ASN A 233 10.73 -0.87 18.95
C ASN A 233 9.87 -1.34 17.77
N CYS A 234 8.57 -1.29 17.97
CA CYS A 234 7.61 -2.07 17.21
C CYS A 234 6.39 -1.21 16.88
N GLU A 235 6.03 -1.10 15.60
CA GLU A 235 4.80 -0.48 15.13
C GLU A 235 3.72 -1.55 14.97
N PHE A 236 2.55 -1.34 15.56
CA PHE A 236 1.46 -2.30 15.51
C PHE A 236 0.09 -1.65 15.63
N SER A 237 -0.92 -2.36 15.12
CA SER A 237 -2.32 -2.07 15.37
C SER A 237 -2.90 -3.17 16.25
N LEU A 238 -3.75 -2.80 17.22
CA LEU A 238 -4.40 -3.74 18.14
C LEU A 238 -5.91 -3.62 17.99
N ALA A 239 -6.59 -4.73 17.73
CA ALA A 239 -8.04 -4.79 17.68
C ALA A 239 -8.56 -5.95 18.55
N TYR A 240 -9.68 -5.70 19.24
CA TYR A 240 -10.41 -6.70 20.00
C TYR A 240 -11.82 -6.86 19.41
N GLY A 241 -12.01 -7.94 18.64
CA GLY A 241 -13.28 -8.19 17.94
C GLY A 241 -13.58 -7.14 16.87
N ALA A 242 -14.72 -6.46 16.99
CA ALA A 242 -15.14 -5.39 16.08
C ALA A 242 -14.60 -4.00 16.46
N MET A 243 -13.86 -3.89 17.57
CA MET A 243 -13.34 -2.63 18.08
C MET A 243 -11.83 -2.57 17.89
N THR A 244 -11.38 -1.57 17.15
CA THR A 244 -9.95 -1.27 17.03
C THR A 244 -9.52 -0.44 18.24
N LEU A 245 -8.55 -0.92 19.00
CA LEU A 245 -8.03 -0.29 20.21
C LEU A 245 -6.85 0.64 19.90
N LEU A 246 -5.93 0.16 19.06
CA LEU A 246 -4.74 0.89 18.62
C LEU A 246 -4.64 0.81 17.10
N VAL A 247 -4.34 1.94 16.46
CA VAL A 247 -4.11 2.03 15.01
C VAL A 247 -2.74 2.63 14.80
N ASN A 248 -1.89 1.92 14.06
CA ASN A 248 -0.54 2.33 13.68
C ASN A 248 0.24 2.99 14.84
N THR A 249 0.26 2.29 15.98
CA THR A 249 0.86 2.77 17.23
C THR A 249 2.25 2.20 17.39
N ARG A 250 3.21 3.06 17.72
CA ARG A 250 4.59 2.67 18.02
C ARG A 250 4.75 2.39 19.51
N LEU A 251 5.28 1.22 19.86
CA LEU A 251 5.70 0.87 21.22
C LEU A 251 7.22 0.77 21.24
N HIS A 252 7.84 1.65 22.01
CA HIS A 252 9.28 1.67 22.24
C HIS A 252 9.56 1.42 23.72
N LEU A 253 10.22 0.30 24.03
CA LEU A 253 10.61 -0.12 25.37
C LEU A 253 12.12 -0.29 25.41
N LYS A 254 12.76 0.34 26.39
CA LYS A 254 14.20 0.25 26.67
C LYS A 254 14.46 -0.51 27.96
N ARG A 255 15.61 -1.16 28.02
CA ARG A 255 16.05 -1.92 29.18
C ARG A 255 16.33 -0.97 30.35
N GLY A 256 16.01 -1.42 31.57
CA GLY A 256 16.27 -0.66 32.80
C GLY A 256 15.25 0.42 33.14
N HIS A 257 14.24 0.63 32.30
CA HIS A 257 13.19 1.64 32.50
C HIS A 257 11.91 1.02 33.07
N ARG A 258 11.11 1.83 33.78
CA ARG A 258 9.80 1.44 34.33
C ARG A 258 8.72 2.25 33.62
N TYR A 259 7.81 1.55 32.96
CA TYR A 259 6.74 2.16 32.16
C TYR A 259 5.39 2.05 32.88
N GLY A 260 4.57 3.09 32.76
CA GLY A 260 3.19 3.10 33.22
C GLY A 260 2.25 3.36 32.05
N ILE A 261 1.30 2.46 31.83
CA ILE A 261 0.25 2.65 30.82
C ILE A 261 -0.95 3.29 31.51
N VAL A 262 -1.37 4.46 31.03
CA VAL A 262 -2.51 5.19 31.57
C VAL A 262 -3.53 5.39 30.45
N GLY A 263 -4.79 5.07 30.72
CA GLY A 263 -5.88 5.24 29.77
C GLY A 263 -7.23 5.23 30.48
N PRO A 264 -8.28 5.78 29.84
CA PRO A 264 -9.64 5.69 30.36
C PRO A 264 -10.15 4.24 30.35
N ASN A 265 -11.10 3.93 31.22
CA ASN A 265 -11.66 2.58 31.32
C ASN A 265 -12.48 2.24 30.07
N GLY A 266 -12.21 1.08 29.44
CA GLY A 266 -12.89 0.62 28.22
C GLY A 266 -12.20 0.97 26.90
N VAL A 267 -10.94 1.41 26.95
CA VAL A 267 -9.99 1.37 25.82
C VAL A 267 -9.34 -0.01 25.76
#